data_AF-A0A1F4X1F2-F1
#
_entry.id   AF-A0A1F4X1F2-F1
#
_cell.length_a   1.000
_cell.length_b   1.000
_cell.length_c   1.000
_cell.angle_alpha   90.00
_cell.angle_beta   90.00
_cell.angle_gamma   90.00
#
_symmetry.space_group_name_H-M   'P 1'
#
loop_
_entity.id
_entity.type
_entity.pdbx_description
1 polymer ?
#
loop_
_entity_poly.entity_id
_entity_poly.type
_entity_poly.pdbx_seq_one_letter_code
_entity_poly.pdbx_strand_id
1 'polypeptide(L)' 'MGGPNYIKLPKPGTNPRGVEITKEALLNLVEDSQTKNIILEWQRTKIDFNPYKRWVDLWKEE' A
#
# COMPACT_ATOMS: atom_id res chain seq x y z
N MET A 1 -12.85 -19.42 6.61
CA MET A 1 -11.96 -19.73 5.47
C MET A 1 -10.77 -20.54 5.97
N GLY A 2 -10.19 -21.42 5.14
CA GLY A 2 -8.95 -22.13 5.44
C GLY A 2 -7.72 -21.47 4.81
N GLY A 3 -6.51 -21.89 5.20
CA GLY A 3 -5.23 -21.28 4.81
C GLY A 3 -5.04 -20.97 3.31
N PRO A 4 -5.30 -21.91 2.37
CA PRO A 4 -5.12 -21.68 0.93
C PRO A 4 -6.01 -20.57 0.35
N ASN A 5 -7.17 -20.34 0.95
CA ASN A 5 -8.12 -19.30 0.52
C ASN A 5 -7.87 -17.97 1.23
N TYR A 6 -6.95 -17.94 2.19
CA TYR A 6 -6.59 -16.75 2.97
C TYR A 6 -5.25 -16.18 2.50
N ILE A 7 -4.30 -17.03 2.12
CA ILE A 7 -2.94 -16.66 1.73
C ILE A 7 -2.71 -16.98 0.26
N LYS A 8 -2.30 -15.97 -0.50
CA LYS A 8 -1.92 -16.07 -1.91
C LYS A 8 -0.40 -16.10 -2.04
N LEU A 9 0.12 -17.23 -2.49
CA LEU A 9 1.55 -17.39 -2.75
C LEU A 9 1.97 -16.64 -4.03
N PRO A 10 3.19 -16.10 -4.07
CA PRO A 10 3.74 -15.44 -5.26
C PRO A 10 3.73 -16.35 -6.48
N LYS A 11 3.33 -15.81 -7.64
CA LYS A 11 3.31 -16.57 -8.89
C LYS A 11 4.76 -16.81 -9.37
N PRO A 12 5.19 -18.07 -9.54
CA PRO A 12 6.52 -18.37 -10.08
C PRO A 12 6.70 -17.78 -11.47
N GLY A 13 7.92 -17.32 -11.79
CA GLY A 13 8.22 -16.69 -13.09
C GLY A 13 7.71 -15.25 -13.24
N THR A 14 7.29 -14.60 -12.15
CA THR A 14 7.00 -13.17 -12.11
C THR A 14 7.97 -12.47 -11.14
N ASN A 15 7.87 -11.13 -11.01
CA ASN A 15 8.65 -10.37 -10.03
C ASN A 15 7.77 -9.91 -8.84
N PRO A 16 7.25 -10.83 -8.01
CA PRO A 16 6.42 -10.48 -6.87
C PRO A 16 7.25 -9.84 -5.76
N ARG A 17 6.59 -9.16 -4.82
CA ARG A 17 7.23 -8.50 -3.67
C ARG A 17 7.00 -9.21 -2.34
N GLY A 18 6.28 -10.32 -2.36
CA GLY A 18 6.00 -11.10 -1.17
C GLY A 18 4.77 -11.97 -1.34
N VAL A 19 4.37 -12.57 -0.22
CA VAL A 19 3.11 -13.29 -0.05
C VAL A 19 2.00 -12.26 0.22
N GLU A 20 0.82 -12.47 -0.37
CA GLU A 20 -0.34 -11.57 -0.24
C GLU A 20 -1.47 -12.23 0.54
N ILE A 21 -2.34 -11.43 1.17
CA ILE A 21 -3.68 -11.89 1.58
C ILE A 21 -4.55 -11.98 0.33
N THR A 22 -5.45 -12.96 0.25
CA THR A 22 -6.41 -13.03 -0.87
C THR A 22 -7.36 -11.84 -0.83
N LYS A 23 -7.86 -11.44 -2.00
CA LYS A 23 -8.82 -10.32 -2.11
C LYS A 23 -10.06 -10.59 -1.27
N GLU A 24 -10.56 -11.82 -1.33
CA GLU A 24 -11.78 -12.26 -0.67
C GLU A 24 -11.60 -12.25 0.86
N ALA A 25 -10.46 -12.72 1.36
CA ALA A 25 -10.17 -12.67 2.79
C ALA A 25 -10.04 -11.22 3.29
N LEU A 26 -9.40 -10.34 2.52
CA LEU A 26 -9.28 -8.94 2.89
C LEU A 26 -10.64 -8.24 2.95
N LEU A 27 -11.50 -8.43 1.94
CA LEU A 27 -12.86 -7.85 1.92
C LEU A 27 -13.67 -8.34 3.11
N ASN A 28 -13.66 -9.64 3.39
CA ASN A 28 -14.37 -10.21 4.53
C ASN A 28 -13.92 -9.59 5.87
N LEU A 29 -12.64 -9.26 6.04
CA LEU A 29 -12.16 -8.62 7.26
C LEU A 29 -12.59 -7.15 7.36
N VAL A 30 -12.52 -6.41 6.25
CA VAL A 30 -12.85 -4.98 6.23
C VAL A 30 -14.36 -4.74 6.36
N GLU A 31 -15.18 -5.64 5.82
CA GLU A 31 -16.65 -5.56 5.83
C GLU A 31 -17.30 -6.29 7.01
N ASP A 32 -16.50 -6.95 7.88
CA ASP A 32 -17.05 -7.63 9.06
C ASP A 32 -17.78 -6.66 9.99
N SER A 33 -18.93 -7.09 10.52
CA SER A 33 -19.77 -6.28 11.40
C SER A 33 -19.09 -5.80 12.69
N GLN A 34 -18.03 -6.48 13.13
CA GLN A 34 -17.23 -6.13 14.31
C GLN A 34 -16.06 -5.21 13.96
N THR A 35 -15.72 -5.08 12.68
CA THR A 35 -14.67 -4.17 12.22
C THR A 35 -15.18 -2.73 12.27
N LYS A 36 -14.42 -1.88 12.96
CA LYS A 36 -14.68 -0.44 13.02
C LYS A 36 -13.82 0.27 11.98
N ASN A 37 -14.41 1.24 11.28
CA ASN A 37 -13.69 2.05 10.30
C ASN A 37 -13.95 3.54 10.52
N ILE A 38 -13.04 4.35 9.97
CA ILE A 38 -13.19 5.79 9.84
C ILE A 38 -13.21 6.07 8.33
N ILE A 39 -14.32 6.60 7.83
CA ILE A 39 -14.45 6.92 6.42
C ILE A 39 -13.62 8.18 6.14
N LEU A 40 -12.68 8.07 5.22
CA LEU A 40 -11.82 9.17 4.80
C LEU A 40 -12.13 9.55 3.36
N GLU A 41 -12.32 10.85 3.14
CA GLU A 41 -12.40 11.41 1.79
C GLU A 41 -11.00 11.84 1.36
N TRP A 42 -10.40 11.07 0.45
CA TRP A 42 -9.04 11.34 -0.02
C TRP A 42 -9.02 12.47 -1.05
N GLN A 43 -8.84 13.69 -0.56
CA GLN A 43 -8.71 14.89 -1.39
C GLN A 43 -7.26 15.18 -1.74
N ARG A 44 -6.91 15.13 -3.03
CA ARG A 44 -5.54 15.44 -3.49
C ARG A 44 -5.33 16.94 -3.47
N THR A 45 -4.45 17.42 -2.59
CA THR A 45 -4.03 18.81 -2.57
C THR A 45 -2.87 19.04 -3.54
N LYS A 46 -2.82 20.23 -4.15
CA LYS A 46 -1.66 20.64 -4.94
C LYS A 46 -0.52 20.96 -3.97
N ILE A 47 0.50 20.12 -3.97
CA ILE A 47 1.72 20.34 -3.19
C ILE A 47 2.84 20.60 -4.19
N ASP A 48 3.46 21.77 -4.09
CA ASP A 48 4.67 22.07 -4.85
C ASP A 48 5.88 21.60 -4.04
N PHE A 49 6.42 20.44 -4.41
CA PHE A 49 7.55 19.82 -3.75
C PHE A 49 8.56 19.34 -4.78
N ASN A 50 9.75 19.92 -4.73
CA ASN A 50 10.89 19.47 -5.52
C ASN A 50 11.80 18.56 -4.67
N PRO A 51 11.83 17.23 -4.92
CA PRO A 51 12.63 16.30 -4.12
C PRO A 51 14.15 16.51 -4.27
N TYR A 52 14.59 17.20 -5.32
CA TYR A 52 16.01 17.40 -5.62
C TYR A 52 16.58 18.68 -5.03
N LYS A 53 15.73 19.65 -4.69
CA LYS A 53 16.16 20.98 -4.24
C LYS A 53 17.20 20.89 -3.12
N ARG A 54 16.91 20.08 -2.10
CA ARG A 54 17.82 19.84 -0.97
C ARG A 54 19.20 19.34 -1.41
N TRP A 55 19.25 18.38 -2.32
CA TRP A 55 20.51 17.81 -2.77
C TRP A 55 21.29 18.82 -3.60
N VAL A 56 20.61 19.48 -4.54
CA VAL A 56 21.24 20.50 -5.39
C VAL A 56 21.80 21.65 -4.56
N ASP A 57 21.11 22.08 -3.51
CA ASP A 57 21.59 23.14 -2.62
C ASP A 57 22.86 22.68 -1.88
N LEU A 58 22.90 21.45 -1.35
CA LEU A 58 24.09 20.88 -0.71
C LEU A 58 25.29 20.72 -1.66
N TRP A 59 25.04 20.35 -2.92
CA TRP A 59 26.09 20.22 -3.94
C TRP A 59 26.64 21.58 -4.43
N LYS A 60 25.92 22.68 -4.19
CA LYS A 60 26.34 24.04 -4.59
C LYS A 60 27.11 24.80 -3.51
N GLU A 61 27.11 24.30 -2.27
CA GLU A 61 27.85 24.89 -1.16
C GLU A 61 29.34 24.45 -1.13
N GLU A 62 29.79 23.65 -2.10
CA GLU A 62 31.20 23.37 -2.44
C GLU A 62 31.70 24.25 -3.60
#